data_AF-A0A7X7F6M7-F1
#
_entry.id   AF-A0A7X7F6M7-F1
#
_cell.length_a   1.000
_cell.length_b   1.000
_cell.length_c   1.000
_cell.angle_alpha   90.00
_cell.angle_beta   90.00
_cell.angle_gamma   90.00
#
_symmetry.space_group_name_H-M   'P 1'
#
loop_
_entity.id
_entity.type
_entity.pdbx_description
1 polymer ?
#
loop_
_entity_poly.entity_id
_entity_poly.type
_entity_poly.pdbx_seq_one_letter_code
_entity_poly.pdbx_strand_id
1 'polypeptide(L)' 'NAIIKFRQGFGRLIRHKEDRGVVVVADQRIFTKNYGGSFRKNLPAELVQYADEATLLAEAARFLIPQHKAIS' A
#
# COMPACT_ATOMS: atom_id res chain seq x y z
N ASN A 1 -13.37 -12.55 6.61
CA ASN A 1 -12.93 -13.11 5.30
C ASN A 1 -12.23 -12.12 4.38
N ALA A 2 -12.64 -10.85 4.27
CA ALA A 2 -12.00 -9.88 3.34
C ALA A 2 -10.52 -9.60 3.67
N ILE A 3 -10.16 -9.40 4.95
CA ILE A 3 -8.76 -9.14 5.38
C ILE A 3 -7.83 -10.30 5.03
N ILE A 4 -8.25 -11.55 5.25
CA ILE A 4 -7.40 -12.73 4.98
C ILE A 4 -7.11 -12.83 3.48
N LYS A 5 -8.13 -12.65 2.64
CA LYS A 5 -7.96 -12.60 1.17
C LYS A 5 -7.07 -11.44 0.75
N PHE A 6 -7.20 -10.30 1.41
CA PHE A 6 -6.37 -9.12 1.16
C PHE A 6 -4.89 -9.36 1.51
N ARG A 7 -4.62 -9.95 2.68
CA ARG A 7 -3.27 -10.38 3.10
C ARG A 7 -2.68 -11.44 2.18
N GLN A 8 -3.50 -12.38 1.69
CA GLN A 8 -3.07 -13.36 0.70
C GLN A 8 -2.72 -12.72 -0.65
N GLY A 9 -3.38 -11.62 -1.02
CA GLY A 9 -3.01 -10.78 -2.16
C GLY A 9 -1.63 -10.13 -1.98
N PHE A 10 -1.34 -9.61 -0.78
CA PHE A 10 -0.04 -9.01 -0.45
C PHE A 10 1.14 -9.97 -0.63
N GLY A 11 1.02 -11.21 -0.16
CA GLY A 11 2.08 -12.23 -0.33
C GLY A 11 2.31 -12.65 -1.78
N ARG A 12 1.46 -12.24 -2.71
CA ARG A 12 1.69 -12.40 -4.16
C ARG A 12 2.41 -11.20 -4.78
N LEU A 13 2.36 -10.04 -4.12
CA LEU A 13 2.96 -8.78 -4.60
C LEU A 13 4.40 -8.58 -4.09
N ILE A 14 4.69 -9.01 -2.86
CA ILE A 14 6.02 -8.96 -2.24
C ILE A 14 6.39 -10.39 -1.83
N ARG A 15 7.23 -11.05 -2.62
CA ARG A 15 7.67 -12.44 -2.42
C ARG A 15 9.12 -12.54 -1.94
N HIS A 16 9.96 -11.57 -2.31
CA HIS A 16 11.37 -11.51 -1.98
C HIS A 16 11.70 -10.26 -1.15
N LYS A 17 12.81 -10.29 -0.42
CA LYS A 17 13.23 -9.17 0.46
C LYS A 17 13.51 -7.90 -0.33
N GLU A 18 13.89 -8.03 -1.59
CA GLU A 18 14.20 -6.92 -2.49
C GLU A 18 12.96 -6.39 -3.24
N ASP A 19 11.81 -7.08 -3.17
CA ASP A 19 10.61 -6.66 -3.87
C ASP A 19 10.07 -5.35 -3.28
N ARG A 20 9.76 -4.40 -4.16
CA ARG A 20 9.12 -3.12 -3.83
C ARG A 20 7.84 -2.99 -4.62
N GLY A 21 6.77 -2.54 -3.97
CA GLY A 21 5.48 -2.35 -4.62
C GLY A 21 4.53 -1.48 -3.80
N VAL A 22 3.51 -0.95 -4.46
CA VAL A 22 2.43 -0.18 -3.85
C VAL A 22 1.13 -0.96 -3.99
N VAL A 23 0.33 -1.03 -2.93
CA VAL A 23 -1.04 -1.55 -2.98
C VAL A 23 -2.01 -0.42 -2.79
N VAL A 24 -2.86 -0.19 -3.78
CA VAL A 24 -3.91 0.84 -3.75
C VAL A 24 -5.25 0.18 -3.48
N VAL A 25 -6.02 0.75 -2.55
CA VAL A 25 -7.39 0.32 -2.24
C VAL A 25 -8.34 1.48 -2.47
N ALA A 26 -9.12 1.42 -3.55
CA ALA A 26 -10.13 2.42 -3.90
C ALA A 26 -11.49 2.15 -3.22
N ASP A 27 -11.49 1.67 -1.97
CA ASP A 27 -12.71 1.34 -1.21
C ASP A 27 -12.67 2.01 0.17
N GLN A 28 -13.47 3.07 0.33
CA GLN A 28 -13.56 3.86 1.57
C GLN A 28 -14.01 3.01 2.79
N ARG A 29 -14.63 1.85 2.57
CA ARG A 29 -15.10 0.98 3.65
C ARG A 29 -13.97 0.37 4.47
N ILE A 30 -12.74 0.41 3.96
CA ILE A 30 -11.54 -0.05 4.67
C ILE A 30 -11.32 0.74 5.98
N PHE A 31 -11.73 2.02 6.01
CA PHE A 31 -11.58 2.89 7.16
C PHE A 31 -12.83 2.94 8.07
N THR A 32 -14.02 2.77 7.50
CA THR A 32 -15.29 2.98 8.23
C THR A 32 -15.82 1.74 8.95
N LYS A 33 -15.48 0.52 8.51
CA LYS A 33 -15.81 -0.71 9.27
C LYS A 33 -14.73 -1.03 10.29
N ASN A 34 -15.11 -1.79 11.34
CA ASN A 34 -14.26 -2.36 12.41
C ASN A 34 -12.95 -3.05 11.96
N TYR A 35 -12.75 -3.22 10.66
CA TYR A 35 -11.52 -3.68 10.05
C TYR A 35 -10.39 -2.64 10.09
N GLY A 36 -10.65 -1.33 10.11
CA GLY A 36 -9.59 -0.30 10.07
C GLY A 36 -8.59 -0.40 11.23
N GLY A 37 -9.04 -0.83 12.42
CA GLY A 37 -8.17 -1.11 13.56
C GLY A 37 -7.38 -2.42 13.42
N SER A 38 -7.97 -3.43 12.78
CA SER A 38 -7.30 -4.71 12.51
C SER A 38 -6.30 -4.58 11.35
N PHE A 39 -6.61 -3.80 10.32
CA PHE A 39 -5.75 -3.46 9.19
C PHE A 39 -4.45 -2.78 9.64
N ARG A 40 -4.57 -1.72 10.45
CA ARG A 40 -3.41 -1.00 11.01
C ARG A 40 -2.50 -1.88 11.88
N LYS A 41 -3.06 -2.89 12.56
CA LYS A 41 -2.29 -3.82 13.41
C LYS A 41 -1.67 -4.99 12.65
N ASN A 42 -2.17 -5.32 11.46
CA ASN A 42 -1.85 -6.58 10.80
C ASN A 42 -1.16 -6.45 9.44
N LEU A 43 -1.08 -5.24 8.86
CA LEU A 43 -0.31 -5.03 7.65
C LEU A 43 1.14 -4.71 7.99
N PRO A 44 2.10 -5.22 7.19
CA PRO A 44 3.52 -4.92 7.35
C PRO A 44 3.90 -3.52 6.81
N ALA A 45 2.93 -2.66 6.52
CA ALA A 45 3.11 -1.34 5.93
C ALA A 45 2.10 -0.34 6.49
N GLU A 46 2.49 0.93 6.48
CA GLU A 46 1.63 2.04 6.90
C GLU A 46 0.44 2.21 5.94
N LEU A 47 -0.75 2.46 6.49
CA LEU A 47 -1.94 2.82 5.72
C LEU A 47 -2.01 4.35 5.60
N VAL A 48 -1.82 4.85 4.38
CA VAL A 48 -1.97 6.27 4.06
C VAL A 48 -3.27 6.48 3.29
N GLN A 49 -4.01 7.53 3.64
CA GLN A 49 -5.23 7.93 2.93
C GLN A 49 -4.93 9.12 2.02
N TYR A 50 -5.40 9.04 0.78
CA TYR A 50 -5.32 10.14 -0.19
C TYR A 50 -6.73 10.61 -0.53
N ALA A 51 -6.91 11.92 -0.59
CA ALA A 51 -8.20 12.55 -0.90
C ALA A 51 -8.44 12.67 -2.41
N ASP A 52 -7.37 12.74 -3.19
CA ASP A 52 -7.40 12.90 -4.63
C ASP A 52 -6.47 11.90 -5.33
N GLU A 53 -6.83 11.57 -6.57
CA GLU A 53 -6.11 10.60 -7.39
C GLU A 53 -4.72 11.11 -7.80
N ALA A 54 -4.57 12.41 -8.06
CA ALA A 54 -3.32 12.98 -8.53
C ALA A 54 -2.20 12.85 -7.47
N THR A 55 -2.49 13.17 -6.21
CA THR A 55 -1.56 13.02 -5.10
C THR A 55 -1.20 11.56 -4.86
N LEU A 56 -2.19 10.66 -4.91
CA LEU A 56 -1.95 9.21 -4.81
C LEU A 56 -0.97 8.72 -5.89
N LEU A 57 -1.21 9.11 -7.15
CA LEU A 57 -0.37 8.71 -8.28
C LEU A 57 1.05 9.30 -8.17
N ALA A 58 1.16 10.56 -7.75
CA ALA A 58 2.46 11.22 -7.55
C ALA A 58 3.30 10.51 -6.48
N GLU A 59 2.69 10.19 -5.33
CA GLU A 59 3.36 9.48 -4.24
C GLU A 59 3.71 8.03 -4.60
N ALA A 60 2.80 7.32 -5.29
CA ALA A 60 3.07 5.98 -5.78
C ALA A 60 4.24 5.98 -6.79
N ALA A 61 4.27 6.95 -7.71
CA ALA A 61 5.37 7.11 -8.66
C ALA A 61 6.69 7.42 -7.93
N ARG A 62 6.67 8.31 -6.93
CA ARG A 62 7.85 8.64 -6.10
C ARG A 62 8.42 7.41 -5.40
N PHE A 63 7.56 6.50 -4.92
CA PHE A 63 7.99 5.26 -4.27
C PHE A 63 8.51 4.22 -5.25
N LEU A 64 7.81 4.03 -6.37
CA LEU A 64 8.11 2.97 -7.34
C LEU A 64 9.29 3.29 -8.24
N ILE A 65 9.46 4.55 -8.64
CA ILE A 65 10.53 4.99 -9.52
C ILE A 65 11.74 5.32 -8.64
N PRO A 66 12.82 4.54 -8.68
CA PRO A 66 14.05 4.91 -8.00
C PRO A 66 14.52 6.23 -8.61
N GLN A 67 14.62 7.28 -7.80
CA GLN A 67 15.33 8.49 -8.19
C GLN A 67 16.78 8.04 -8.47
N HIS A 68 17.14 7.87 -9.75
CA HIS A 68 18.47 7.43 -10.09
C HIS A 68 19.46 8.46 -9.53
N LYS A 69 20.41 7.95 -8.75
CA LYS A 69 21.48 8.64 -8.03
C LYS A 69 21.84 9.99 -8.65
N ALA A 70 21.80 11.04 -7.84
CA ALA A 70 22.71 12.16 -8.04
C ALA A 70 24.11 11.55 -8.20
N ILE A 71 24.64 11.67 -9.41
CA ILE A 71 26.01 11.30 -9.74
C ILE A 71 26.88 12.16 -8.83
N SER A 72 27.63 11.51 -7.95
CA SER A 72 28.78 12.06 -7.24
C SER A 72 29.92 11.08 -7.47
#